data_AF-A0A0E2AIR5-F1
#
_entry.id   AF-A0A0E2AIR5-F1
#
_cell.length_a   1.000
_cell.length_b   1.000
_cell.length_c   1.000
_cell.angle_alpha   90.00
_cell.angle_beta   90.00
_cell.angle_gamma   90.00
#
_symmetry.space_group_name_H-M   'P 1'
#
loop_
_entity.id
_entity.type
_entity.pdbx_description
1 polymer ?
#
loop_
_entity_poly.entity_id
_entity_poly.type
_entity_poly.pdbx_seq_one_letter_code
_entity_poly.pdbx_strand_id
1 'polypeptide(L)'
;MKFSKTLSTCLKCIFISVFFLSSTVCVFAQLKKTAKIEKVKSFTAGSVALNKTSLDGVEVYSVTLPNNSKYHQPIVFFLGNKDEMIKNLQDLSDALEEGEKGEVFDFSACGKNYQLSFSRTLGQKCFKIWEPINTSNDFGRFFKATIDDILEFMKTPQ
;
A
#
# COMPACT_ATOMS: atom_id res chain seq x y z
N MET A 1 -32.58 -33.45 -56.00
CA MET A 1 -31.49 -32.56 -55.53
C MET A 1 -30.35 -33.41 -54.99
N LYS A 2 -29.29 -33.66 -55.79
CA LYS A 2 -28.06 -34.31 -55.32
C LYS A 2 -27.18 -33.23 -54.67
N PHE A 3 -27.45 -32.91 -53.41
CA PHE A 3 -26.55 -32.08 -52.63
C PHE A 3 -25.22 -32.84 -52.47
N SER A 4 -24.20 -32.26 -53.08
CA SER A 4 -22.91 -32.88 -53.35
C SER A 4 -22.24 -33.34 -52.05
N LYS A 5 -21.77 -34.59 -52.02
CA LYS A 5 -20.95 -35.15 -50.92
C LYS A 5 -19.80 -34.21 -50.54
N THR A 6 -19.26 -33.47 -51.51
CA THR A 6 -18.19 -32.47 -51.34
C THR A 6 -18.57 -31.31 -50.41
N LEU A 7 -19.84 -30.87 -50.43
CA LEU A 7 -20.33 -29.79 -49.57
C LEU A 7 -20.40 -30.25 -48.10
N SER A 8 -20.79 -31.51 -47.87
CA SER A 8 -20.81 -32.11 -46.54
C SER A 8 -19.41 -32.28 -45.95
N THR A 9 -18.44 -32.70 -46.77
CA THR A 9 -17.03 -32.79 -46.34
C THR A 9 -16.46 -31.41 -46.01
N CYS A 10 -16.76 -30.41 -46.84
CA CYS A 10 -16.29 -29.04 -46.63
C CYS A 10 -16.88 -28.43 -45.34
N LEU A 11 -18.17 -28.65 -45.08
CA LEU A 11 -18.81 -28.20 -43.83
C LEU A 11 -18.19 -28.85 -42.58
N LYS A 12 -17.87 -30.15 -42.66
CA LYS A 12 -17.18 -30.87 -41.57
C LYS A 12 -15.78 -30.33 -41.34
N CYS A 13 -15.03 -30.03 -42.40
CA CYS A 13 -13.72 -29.40 -42.28
C CYS A 13 -13.81 -28.02 -41.63
N ILE A 14 -14.79 -27.20 -42.03
CA ILE A 14 -15.04 -25.88 -41.44
C ILE A 14 -15.37 -26.00 -39.94
N PHE A 15 -16.26 -26.93 -39.57
CA PHE A 15 -16.61 -27.18 -38.17
C PHE A 15 -15.40 -27.63 -37.35
N ILE A 16 -14.55 -28.51 -37.88
CA ILE A 16 -13.32 -28.96 -37.20
C ILE A 16 -12.35 -27.78 -37.03
N SER A 17 -12.17 -26.94 -38.05
CA SER A 17 -11.29 -25.76 -37.94
C SER A 17 -11.81 -24.72 -36.94
N VAL A 18 -13.13 -24.49 -36.86
CA VAL A 18 -13.71 -23.60 -35.84
C VAL A 18 -13.54 -24.18 -34.44
N PHE A 19 -13.65 -25.51 -34.29
CA PHE A 19 -13.43 -26.20 -33.02
C PHE A 19 -11.96 -26.11 -32.56
N PHE A 20 -11.00 -26.23 -33.48
CA PHE A 20 -9.57 -26.04 -33.21
C PHE A 20 -9.18 -24.55 -32.97
N LEU A 21 -9.87 -23.58 -33.57
CA LEU A 21 -9.64 -22.16 -33.23
C LEU A 21 -10.21 -21.79 -31.85
N SER A 22 -11.22 -22.53 -31.38
CA SER A 22 -11.85 -22.30 -30.08
C SER A 22 -11.15 -23.00 -28.90
N SER A 23 -10.12 -23.82 -29.15
CA SER A 23 -9.37 -24.46 -28.07
C SER A 23 -8.48 -23.44 -27.35
N THR A 24 -9.09 -22.85 -26.34
CA THR A 24 -8.49 -22.52 -25.04
C THR A 24 -7.21 -21.70 -25.10
N VAL A 25 -7.40 -20.39 -25.11
CA VAL A 25 -6.48 -19.51 -24.40
C VAL A 25 -6.63 -19.84 -22.91
N CYS A 26 -5.94 -20.89 -22.46
CA CYS A 26 -5.72 -21.14 -21.04
C CYS A 26 -4.79 -20.03 -20.57
N VAL A 27 -5.36 -18.93 -20.08
CA VAL A 27 -4.60 -17.92 -19.37
C VAL A 27 -4.13 -18.58 -18.07
N PHE A 28 -2.88 -19.00 -18.03
CA PHE A 28 -2.24 -19.36 -16.78
C PHE A 28 -2.21 -18.10 -15.92
N ALA A 29 -3.06 -18.04 -14.89
CA ALA A 29 -2.96 -17.03 -13.85
C ALA A 29 -1.66 -17.29 -13.08
N GLN A 30 -0.57 -16.66 -13.51
CA GLN A 30 0.72 -16.81 -12.85
C GLN A 30 0.84 -15.79 -11.72
N LEU A 31 0.81 -16.29 -10.48
CA LEU A 31 1.06 -15.49 -9.28
C LEU A 31 2.52 -14.99 -9.30
N LYS A 32 2.73 -13.77 -9.80
CA LYS A 32 4.03 -13.11 -9.77
C LYS A 32 4.20 -12.40 -8.44
N LYS A 33 5.18 -12.83 -7.64
CA LYS A 33 5.62 -12.06 -6.46
C LYS A 33 6.34 -10.81 -6.95
N THR A 34 5.65 -9.67 -6.92
CA THR A 34 6.12 -8.38 -7.46
C THR A 34 6.90 -7.54 -6.46
N ALA A 35 6.78 -7.84 -5.17
CA ALA A 35 7.40 -7.04 -4.11
C ALA A 35 8.10 -7.89 -3.05
N LYS A 36 9.23 -7.39 -2.54
CA LYS A 36 9.89 -7.88 -1.33
C LYS A 36 9.79 -6.80 -0.26
N ILE A 37 9.17 -7.14 0.87
CA ILE A 37 9.06 -6.27 2.04
C ILE A 37 10.13 -6.70 3.04
N GLU A 38 10.91 -5.74 3.52
CA GLU A 38 11.96 -5.91 4.51
C GLU A 38 11.70 -4.96 5.69
N LYS A 39 11.73 -5.49 6.91
CA LYS A 39 11.62 -4.67 8.11
C LYS A 39 12.96 -4.02 8.40
N VAL A 40 13.04 -2.70 8.28
CA VAL A 40 14.27 -1.93 8.53
C VAL A 40 14.53 -1.82 10.03
N LYS A 41 13.54 -1.33 10.78
CA LYS A 41 13.64 -1.15 12.24
C LYS A 41 12.25 -1.11 12.87
N SER A 42 12.18 -1.39 14.16
CA SER A 42 10.98 -1.17 14.96
C SER A 42 11.20 -0.07 15.99
N PHE A 43 10.14 0.71 16.22
CA PHE A 43 10.09 1.86 17.11
C PHE A 43 9.00 1.67 18.16
N THR A 44 9.00 2.50 19.20
CA THR A 44 7.97 2.50 20.26
C THR A 44 7.74 1.10 20.84
N ALA A 45 8.82 0.52 21.39
CA ALA A 45 8.86 -0.83 21.97
C ALA A 45 8.38 -1.95 21.02
N GLY A 46 8.52 -1.77 19.71
CA GLY A 46 8.14 -2.77 18.71
C GLY A 46 6.76 -2.59 18.08
N SER A 47 5.98 -1.60 18.55
CA SER A 47 4.61 -1.40 18.07
C SER A 47 4.54 -0.78 16.68
N VAL A 48 5.51 0.05 16.30
CA VAL A 48 5.60 0.67 14.98
C VAL A 48 6.79 0.07 14.23
N ALA A 49 6.56 -0.39 13.00
CA ALA A 49 7.61 -0.96 12.16
C ALA A 49 7.84 -0.11 10.91
N LEU A 50 9.08 0.30 10.67
CA LEU A 50 9.51 0.90 9.41
C LEU A 50 9.90 -0.22 8.44
N ASN A 51 9.23 -0.26 7.30
CA ASN A 51 9.44 -1.27 6.27
C ASN A 51 9.93 -0.61 4.97
N LYS A 52 10.84 -1.31 4.30
CA LYS A 52 11.30 -1.01 2.95
C LYS A 52 10.71 -2.05 2.00
N THR A 53 10.05 -1.60 0.96
CA THR A 53 9.47 -2.44 -0.08
C THR A 53 10.19 -2.18 -1.39
N SER A 54 10.83 -3.21 -1.95
CA SER A 54 11.41 -3.13 -3.29
C SER A 54 10.37 -3.63 -4.30
N LEU A 55 9.91 -2.73 -5.16
CA LEU A 55 8.94 -3.00 -6.23
C LEU A 55 9.57 -2.61 -7.57
N ASP A 56 9.83 -3.61 -8.42
CA ASP A 56 10.41 -3.42 -9.76
C ASP A 56 11.67 -2.52 -9.81
N GLY A 57 12.53 -2.61 -8.77
CA GLY A 57 13.77 -1.84 -8.65
C GLY A 57 13.62 -0.48 -7.96
N VAL A 58 12.39 -0.05 -7.64
CA VAL A 58 12.11 1.15 -6.84
C VAL A 58 11.95 0.77 -5.38
N GLU A 59 12.67 1.45 -4.49
CA GLU A 59 12.54 1.28 -3.05
C GLU A 59 11.54 2.28 -2.47
N VAL A 60 10.52 1.75 -1.80
CA VAL A 60 9.46 2.53 -1.16
C VAL A 60 9.43 2.24 0.32
N TYR A 61 9.29 3.27 1.14
CA TYR A 61 9.20 3.17 2.59
C TYR A 61 7.76 3.30 3.07
N SER A 62 7.45 2.56 4.13
CA SER A 62 6.15 2.59 4.79
C SER A 62 6.31 2.32 6.28
N VAL A 63 5.38 2.82 7.08
CA VAL A 63 5.27 2.47 8.50
C VAL A 63 4.00 1.64 8.74
N THR A 64 4.16 0.55 9.48
CA THR A 64 3.03 -0.23 9.99
C THR A 64 2.66 0.29 11.36
N LEU A 65 1.44 0.81 11.49
CA LEU A 65 0.92 1.41 12.71
C LEU A 65 -0.06 0.44 13.39
N PRO A 66 0.02 0.28 14.72
CA PRO A 66 -0.96 -0.50 15.44
C PRO A 66 -2.32 0.17 15.33
N ASN A 67 -3.33 -0.66 15.11
CA ASN A 67 -4.70 -0.22 15.01
C ASN A 67 -5.23 0.23 16.37
N ASN A 68 -6.17 1.19 16.39
CA ASN A 68 -6.88 1.57 17.61
C ASN A 68 -7.72 0.42 18.21
N SER A 69 -8.15 -0.54 17.39
CA SER A 69 -8.82 -1.78 17.81
C SER A 69 -7.92 -2.99 17.62
N LYS A 70 -7.86 -3.88 18.62
CA LYS A 70 -7.10 -5.14 18.52
C LYS A 70 -7.70 -6.14 17.52
N TYR A 71 -8.93 -5.90 17.08
CA TYR A 71 -9.66 -6.78 16.17
C TYR A 71 -9.44 -6.40 14.70
N HIS A 72 -8.84 -5.24 14.43
CA HIS A 72 -8.58 -4.74 13.09
C HIS A 72 -7.11 -4.89 12.71
N GLN A 73 -6.85 -4.94 11.40
CA GLN A 73 -5.50 -5.10 10.88
C GLN A 73 -4.68 -3.83 11.11
N PRO A 74 -3.34 -3.94 11.30
CA PRO A 74 -2.48 -2.76 11.36
C PRO A 74 -2.60 -1.90 10.11
N ILE A 75 -2.51 -0.58 10.28
CA ILE A 75 -2.57 0.39 9.20
C ILE A 75 -1.20 0.51 8.52
N VAL A 76 -1.14 0.35 7.20
CA VAL A 76 0.06 0.56 6.40
C VAL A 76 0.05 1.96 5.80
N PHE A 77 0.95 2.80 6.29
CA PHE A 77 1.10 4.19 5.87
C PHE A 77 2.35 4.34 4.99
N PHE A 78 2.15 4.58 3.69
CA PHE A 78 3.24 4.79 2.72
C PHE A 78 3.83 6.19 2.85
N LEU A 79 5.15 6.31 2.72
CA LEU A 79 5.88 7.56 2.90
C LEU A 79 6.65 8.02 1.66
N GLY A 80 6.77 7.19 0.63
CA GLY A 80 7.54 7.51 -0.58
C GLY A 80 8.88 6.79 -0.67
N ASN A 81 9.72 7.21 -1.61
CA ASN A 81 11.12 6.77 -1.67
C ASN A 81 11.93 7.33 -0.48
N LYS A 82 13.23 7.02 -0.36
CA LYS A 82 14.04 7.43 0.80
C LYS A 82 14.03 8.95 1.05
N ASP A 83 14.23 9.75 0.01
CA ASP A 83 14.34 11.20 0.11
C ASP A 83 12.96 11.84 0.35
N GLU A 84 11.93 11.36 -0.36
CA GLU A 84 10.53 11.74 -0.13
C GLU A 84 10.09 11.41 1.29
N MET A 85 10.44 10.21 1.79
CA MET A 85 10.09 9.79 3.14
C MET A 85 10.70 10.73 4.19
N ILE A 86 11.98 11.11 4.06
CA ILE A 86 12.62 12.03 5.00
C ILE A 86 11.91 13.40 4.98
N LYS A 87 11.63 13.93 3.79
CA LYS A 87 10.91 15.21 3.66
C LYS A 87 9.49 15.12 4.24
N ASN A 88 8.74 14.09 3.88
CA ASN A 88 7.38 13.87 4.36
C ASN A 88 7.33 13.70 5.88
N LEU A 89 8.29 12.98 6.48
CA LEU A 89 8.37 12.85 7.93
C LEU A 89 8.70 14.19 8.61
N GLN A 90 9.54 15.02 8.01
CA GLN A 90 9.82 16.37 8.51
C GLN A 90 8.55 17.23 8.45
N ASP A 91 7.87 17.26 7.30
CA ASP A 91 6.62 17.99 7.11
C ASP A 91 5.54 17.53 8.12
N LEU A 92 5.43 16.22 8.37
CA LEU A 92 4.52 15.65 9.37
C LEU A 92 4.91 16.06 10.80
N SER A 93 6.20 16.08 11.13
CA SER A 93 6.66 16.50 12.46
C SER A 93 6.37 17.97 12.71
N ASP A 94 6.65 18.83 11.73
CA ASP A 94 6.41 20.27 11.79
C ASP A 94 4.91 20.57 11.89
N ALA A 95 4.08 19.89 11.10
CA ALA A 95 2.62 19.99 11.19
C ALA A 95 2.07 19.54 12.55
N LEU A 96 2.67 18.55 13.21
CA LEU A 96 2.30 18.20 14.58
C LEU A 96 2.80 19.22 15.61
N GLU A 97 3.86 19.98 15.33
CA GLU A 97 4.35 21.01 16.25
C GLU A 97 3.36 22.16 16.34
N GLU A 98 2.88 22.65 15.20
CA GLU A 98 1.94 23.77 15.08
C GLU A 98 0.46 23.35 15.19
N GLY A 99 0.16 22.06 15.00
CA GLY A 99 -1.20 21.57 14.82
C GLY A 99 -2.14 21.73 16.02
N GLU A 100 -3.41 21.97 15.70
CA GLU A 100 -4.50 22.19 16.65
C GLU A 100 -5.60 21.11 16.57
N LYS A 101 -6.36 20.98 17.66
CA LYS A 101 -7.43 19.98 17.75
C LYS A 101 -8.53 20.27 16.73
N GLY A 102 -8.79 19.31 15.84
CA GLY A 102 -9.83 19.40 14.83
C GLY A 102 -9.28 19.63 13.42
N GLU A 103 -7.97 19.89 13.29
CA GLU A 103 -7.33 19.97 11.99
C GLU A 103 -7.25 18.61 11.30
N VAL A 104 -7.44 18.67 9.99
CA VAL A 104 -7.43 17.53 9.08
C VAL A 104 -6.55 17.89 7.89
N PHE A 105 -5.71 16.95 7.50
CA PHE A 105 -4.73 17.10 6.45
C PHE A 105 -4.92 15.99 5.42
N ASP A 106 -4.84 16.36 4.15
CA ASP A 106 -4.77 15.40 3.06
C ASP A 106 -3.31 15.09 2.76
N PHE A 107 -2.97 13.81 2.77
CA PHE A 107 -1.63 13.33 2.48
C PHE A 107 -1.66 12.29 1.38
N SER A 108 -0.75 12.39 0.42
CA SER A 108 -0.70 11.46 -0.72
C SER A 108 0.73 10.98 -0.95
N ALA A 109 0.90 9.66 -0.99
CA ALA A 109 2.19 9.03 -1.26
C ALA A 109 2.00 7.71 -2.01
N CYS A 110 2.89 7.43 -2.98
CA CYS A 110 2.88 6.18 -3.75
C CYS A 110 1.51 5.84 -4.39
N GLY A 111 0.76 6.87 -4.83
CA GLY A 111 -0.59 6.69 -5.41
C GLY A 111 -1.68 6.31 -4.41
N LYS A 112 -1.41 6.43 -3.10
CA LYS A 112 -2.38 6.26 -2.01
C LYS A 112 -2.67 7.62 -1.38
N ASN A 113 -3.95 7.87 -1.12
CA ASN A 113 -4.42 9.08 -0.46
C ASN A 113 -4.87 8.73 0.95
N TYR A 114 -4.44 9.53 1.91
CA TYR A 114 -4.68 9.38 3.33
C TYR A 114 -5.27 10.65 3.87
N GLN A 115 -6.22 10.51 4.78
CA GLN A 115 -6.66 11.60 5.62
C GLN A 115 -5.96 11.47 6.96
N LEU A 116 -5.34 12.56 7.44
CA LEU A 116 -4.66 12.62 8.72
C LEU A 116 -5.42 13.61 9.60
N SER A 117 -5.78 13.22 10.81
CA SER A 117 -6.40 14.15 11.77
C SER A 117 -5.47 14.38 12.95
N PHE A 118 -5.24 15.66 13.28
CA PHE A 118 -4.50 16.01 14.47
C PHE A 118 -5.24 15.52 15.73
N SER A 119 -4.50 14.89 16.64
CA SER A 119 -5.01 14.44 17.92
C SER A 119 -3.94 14.51 18.99
N ARG A 120 -4.38 14.62 20.25
CA ARG A 120 -3.52 14.39 21.41
C ARG A 120 -3.98 13.14 22.15
N THR A 121 -3.06 12.21 22.39
CA THR A 121 -3.32 10.98 23.15
C THR A 121 -2.30 10.89 24.28
N LEU A 122 -2.76 10.78 25.52
CA LEU A 122 -1.89 10.76 26.72
C LEU A 122 -0.90 11.96 26.77
N GLY A 123 -1.35 13.14 26.35
CA GLY A 123 -0.53 14.36 26.31
C GLY A 123 0.43 14.47 25.11
N GLN A 124 0.59 13.40 24.32
CA GLN A 124 1.46 13.40 23.15
C GLN A 124 0.71 13.77 21.87
N LYS A 125 1.33 14.58 21.02
CA LYS A 125 0.80 14.98 19.70
C LYS A 125 0.95 13.83 18.70
N CYS A 126 -0.09 13.55 17.92
CA CYS A 126 -0.11 12.45 16.95
C CYS A 126 -1.12 12.70 15.84
N PHE A 127 -0.91 12.06 14.70
CA PHE A 127 -1.94 11.90 13.68
C PHE A 127 -2.74 10.63 13.91
N LYS A 128 -4.06 10.73 13.75
CA LYS A 128 -4.91 9.57 13.43
C LYS A 128 -4.91 9.40 11.92
N ILE A 129 -4.63 8.19 11.45
CA ILE A 129 -4.44 7.87 10.04
C ILE A 129 -5.38 6.73 9.65
N TRP A 130 -6.22 6.98 8.64
CA TRP A 130 -7.11 5.97 8.06
C TRP A 130 -6.54 5.47 6.74
N GLU A 131 -6.68 4.18 6.47
CA GLU A 131 -6.39 3.65 5.14
C GLU A 131 -7.45 4.08 4.12
N PRO A 132 -7.09 4.23 2.83
CA PRO A 132 -7.98 4.77 1.80
C PRO A 132 -9.31 4.01 1.60
N ILE A 133 -9.41 2.77 2.05
CA ILE A 133 -10.59 1.89 1.86
C ILE A 133 -11.33 1.65 3.20
N ASN A 134 -10.83 2.22 4.30
CA ASN A 134 -11.21 1.75 5.63
C ASN A 134 -12.37 2.54 6.26
N THR A 135 -13.09 1.87 7.15
CA THR A 135 -14.22 2.46 7.88
C THR A 135 -13.75 3.52 8.88
N SER A 136 -14.60 4.49 9.22
CA SER A 136 -14.26 5.65 10.08
C SER A 136 -13.68 5.29 11.46
N ASN A 137 -13.90 4.06 11.92
CA ASN A 137 -13.49 3.59 13.26
C ASN A 137 -12.13 2.89 13.27
N ASP A 138 -11.55 2.62 12.11
CA ASP A 138 -10.30 1.89 11.95
C ASP A 138 -9.18 2.88 11.59
N PHE A 139 -8.32 3.20 12.56
CA PHE A 139 -7.20 4.11 12.36
C PHE A 139 -5.95 3.73 13.16
N GLY A 140 -4.80 4.05 12.59
CA GLY A 140 -3.50 4.02 13.24
C GLY A 140 -3.21 5.35 13.94
N ARG A 141 -2.39 5.31 14.99
CA ARG A 141 -1.82 6.54 15.58
C ARG A 141 -0.35 6.65 15.23
N PHE A 142 0.04 7.77 14.63
CA PHE A 142 1.44 8.07 14.38
C PHE A 142 1.89 9.24 15.25
N PHE A 143 2.67 8.95 16.28
CA PHE A 143 3.09 9.92 17.29
C PHE A 143 4.28 10.73 16.80
N LYS A 144 4.31 12.02 17.18
CA LYS A 144 5.42 12.92 16.85
C LYS A 144 6.77 12.36 17.29
N ALA A 145 6.85 11.86 18.53
CA ALA A 145 8.07 11.26 19.06
C ALA A 145 8.58 10.09 18.18
N THR A 146 7.66 9.24 17.67
CA THR A 146 8.03 8.15 16.76
C THR A 146 8.51 8.67 15.41
N ILE A 147 7.89 9.74 14.88
CA ILE A 147 8.34 10.39 13.64
C ILE A 147 9.76 10.94 13.81
N ASP A 148 10.01 11.64 14.92
CA ASP A 148 11.31 12.22 15.25
C ASP A 148 12.39 11.13 15.42
N ASP A 149 12.09 10.04 16.12
CA ASP A 149 12.99 8.88 16.27
C ASP A 149 13.35 8.25 14.91
N ILE A 150 12.39 8.16 13.98
CA ILE A 150 12.64 7.64 12.62
C ILE A 150 13.54 8.62 11.85
N LEU A 151 13.27 9.92 11.92
CA LEU A 151 14.10 10.94 11.28
C LEU A 151 15.56 10.89 11.78
N GLU A 152 15.77 10.76 13.09
CA GLU A 152 17.10 10.62 13.69
C GLU A 152 17.80 9.35 13.20
N PHE A 153 17.08 8.22 13.18
CA PHE A 153 17.62 6.96 12.68
C PHE A 153 18.05 7.04 11.20
N MET A 154 17.30 7.75 10.37
CA MET A 154 17.59 7.88 8.94
C MET A 154 18.70 8.89 8.62
N LYS A 155 18.99 9.83 9.54
CA LYS A 155 20.11 10.78 9.45
C LYS A 155 21.45 10.14 9.80
N THR A 156 21.45 9.10 10.64
CA THR A 156 22.67 8.36 10.98
C THR A 156 23.14 7.55 9.76
N PRO A 157 24.42 7.64 9.34
CA PRO A 157 24.96 6.76 8.30
C PRO A 157 24.77 5.29 8.69
N GLN A 158 24.13 4.51 7.82
CA GLN A 158 23.97 3.06 7.97
C GLN A 158 25.07 2.31 7.24
#